data_AF-A0AB37QUC3-F1
#
_entry.id   AF-A0AB37QUC3-F1
#
_cell.length_a   1.000
_cell.length_b   1.000
_cell.length_c   1.000
_cell.angle_alpha   90.00
_cell.angle_beta   90.00
_cell.angle_gamma   90.00
#
_symmetry.space_group_name_H-M   'P 1'
#
loop_
_entity.id
_entity.type
_entity.pdbx_description
1 polymer ?
#
loop_
_entity_poly.entity_id
_entity_poly.type
_entity_poly.pdbx_seq_one_letter_code
_entity_poly.pdbx_strand_id
1 'polypeptide(L)'
;MVSSCNVEQHCPYRSIISKNRVSGSSSSSATWHAVNDLVEKVSNRTTLSTTGYQTAMGRLNKPEKSDADALMTIRRAQQYTDSAKRTYLSETLMNLANLQQSRIYRTNSGNLRGAIEMSPTQLTDCIRKCRENGFSNCDVQALEIGLHLRHKLRISDFTIYSNHKLSHNYVVINPSNEFPKGAIVDSWTGQGVVELDFKTRMKFKHREENYTVNSNMHEWIEMYGRAHVID
;
A
#
# COMPACT_ATOMS: atom_id res chain seq x y z
N MET A 1 36.04 -25.53 -38.93
CA MET A 1 37.11 -24.75 -38.26
C MET A 1 36.60 -23.33 -38.14
N VAL A 2 35.89 -22.99 -37.06
CA VAL A 2 36.36 -22.28 -35.85
C VAL A 2 37.10 -20.98 -36.15
N SER A 3 36.48 -19.84 -35.79
CA SER A 3 36.97 -18.79 -34.85
C SER A 3 36.16 -17.50 -35.09
N SER A 4 35.27 -17.07 -34.17
CA SER A 4 35.49 -16.13 -33.03
C SER A 4 35.81 -14.69 -33.49
N CYS A 5 35.26 -13.57 -33.00
CA CYS A 5 34.57 -13.25 -31.75
C CYS A 5 33.83 -11.89 -31.87
N ASN A 6 32.94 -11.66 -30.91
CA ASN A 6 32.12 -10.48 -30.61
C ASN A 6 32.84 -9.11 -30.60
N VAL A 7 32.08 -8.05 -30.89
CA VAL A 7 32.04 -6.83 -30.05
C VAL A 7 30.61 -6.29 -29.99
N GLU A 8 30.10 -6.20 -28.77
CA GLU A 8 28.80 -5.65 -28.38
C GLU A 8 28.76 -4.13 -28.60
N GLN A 9 27.73 -3.63 -29.30
CA GLN A 9 27.41 -2.20 -29.31
C GLN A 9 26.49 -1.88 -28.13
N HIS A 10 27.07 -1.24 -27.12
CA HIS A 10 26.34 -0.61 -26.03
C HIS A 10 25.46 0.56 -26.56
N CYS A 11 24.16 0.42 -26.38
CA CYS A 11 23.19 1.51 -26.55
C CYS A 11 22.86 2.06 -25.15
N PRO A 12 23.17 3.32 -24.80
CA PRO A 12 22.84 3.85 -23.49
C PRO A 12 21.36 4.26 -23.47
N TYR A 13 20.52 3.41 -22.88
CA TYR A 13 19.14 3.75 -22.58
C TYR A 13 19.13 4.79 -21.44
N ARG A 14 19.15 6.07 -21.79
CA ARG A 14 18.85 7.15 -20.85
C ARG A 14 17.40 6.97 -20.39
N SER A 15 17.24 6.61 -19.13
CA SER A 15 15.98 6.66 -18.38
C SER A 15 15.35 8.05 -18.53
N ILE A 16 14.32 8.14 -19.36
CA ILE A 16 13.42 9.30 -19.39
C ILE A 16 12.50 9.12 -18.18
N ILE A 17 12.89 9.76 -17.07
CA ILE A 17 12.02 9.96 -15.92
C ILE A 17 10.82 10.78 -16.40
N SER A 18 9.68 10.12 -16.59
CA SER A 18 8.41 10.77 -16.87
C SER A 18 7.96 11.53 -15.62
N LYS A 19 8.36 12.79 -15.52
CA LYS A 19 7.76 13.77 -14.62
C LYS A 19 6.41 14.19 -15.20
N ASN A 20 5.36 13.42 -14.94
CA ASN A 20 3.99 13.94 -15.04
C ASN A 20 3.77 14.88 -13.86
N ARG A 21 4.29 16.10 -14.00
CA ARG A 21 4.08 17.22 -13.09
C ARG A 21 2.70 17.79 -13.41
N VAL A 22 1.73 17.50 -12.55
CA VAL A 22 0.42 18.14 -12.58
C VAL A 22 0.63 19.64 -12.41
N SER A 23 0.38 20.39 -13.47
CA SER A 23 0.34 21.85 -13.47
C SER A 23 -0.99 22.31 -12.88
N GLY A 24 -0.98 22.68 -11.59
CA GLY A 24 -2.10 23.32 -10.91
C GLY A 24 -1.84 23.50 -9.41
N SER A 25 -1.49 24.73 -9.02
CA SER A 25 -1.31 25.28 -7.66
C SER A 25 -0.01 24.95 -6.89
N SER A 26 0.64 26.04 -6.49
CA SER A 26 1.94 26.21 -5.84
C SER A 26 2.10 25.49 -4.48
N SER A 27 3.31 24.94 -4.29
CA SER A 27 3.88 24.32 -3.06
C SER A 27 3.10 23.16 -2.43
N SER A 28 3.41 21.93 -2.87
CA SER A 28 3.25 20.75 -2.01
C SER A 28 4.00 21.01 -0.70
N SER A 29 3.29 21.03 0.42
CA SER A 29 3.86 21.36 1.72
C SER A 29 4.89 20.31 2.15
N ALA A 30 5.78 20.66 3.09
CA ALA A 30 6.74 19.71 3.65
C ALA A 30 6.04 18.45 4.22
N THR A 31 4.83 18.63 4.76
CA THR A 31 3.95 17.56 5.24
C THR A 31 3.58 16.59 4.12
N TRP A 32 3.14 17.11 2.97
CA TRP A 32 2.76 16.27 1.83
C TRP A 32 3.92 15.41 1.32
N HIS A 33 5.12 15.98 1.26
CA HIS A 33 6.33 15.24 0.91
C HIS A 33 6.65 14.15 1.94
N ALA A 34 6.63 14.47 3.23
CA ALA A 34 6.90 13.50 4.29
C ALA A 34 5.91 12.32 4.30
N VAL A 35 4.63 12.57 4.02
CA VAL A 35 3.63 11.49 3.93
C VAL A 35 3.85 10.64 2.67
N ASN A 36 4.23 11.22 1.52
CA ASN A 36 4.57 10.44 0.34
C ASN A 36 5.82 9.58 0.55
N ASP A 37 6.86 10.12 1.17
CA ASP A 37 8.08 9.37 1.49
C ASP A 37 7.76 8.19 2.42
N LEU A 38 6.88 8.40 3.40
CA LEU A 38 6.34 7.34 4.24
C LEU A 38 5.62 6.26 3.42
N VAL A 39 4.73 6.66 2.50
CA VAL A 39 4.01 5.72 1.64
C VAL A 39 4.99 4.88 0.82
N GLU A 40 5.97 5.51 0.16
CA GLU A 40 6.98 4.78 -0.62
C GLU A 40 7.78 3.82 0.26
N LYS A 41 8.13 4.24 1.48
CA LYS A 41 8.85 3.39 2.44
C LYS A 41 8.05 2.14 2.82
N VAL A 42 6.77 2.29 3.15
CA VAL A 42 5.88 1.15 3.45
C VAL A 42 5.73 0.26 2.22
N SER A 43 5.47 0.84 1.04
CA SER A 43 5.35 0.09 -0.22
C SER A 43 6.61 -0.72 -0.53
N ASN A 44 7.80 -0.15 -0.32
CA ASN A 44 9.08 -0.81 -0.62
C ASN A 44 9.44 -1.93 0.37
N ARG A 45 8.98 -1.83 1.62
CA ARG A 45 9.17 -2.90 2.62
C ARG A 45 8.26 -4.09 2.41
N THR A 46 7.08 -3.87 1.83
CA THR A 46 6.10 -4.94 1.58
C THR A 46 5.79 -5.05 0.10
N THR A 47 6.44 -6.01 -0.55
CA THR A 47 6.35 -6.26 -1.98
C THR A 47 5.65 -7.58 -2.32
N LEU A 48 5.29 -8.39 -1.32
CA LEU A 48 4.47 -9.57 -1.48
C LEU A 48 3.06 -9.31 -0.93
N SER A 49 2.05 -9.70 -1.70
CA SER A 49 0.64 -9.57 -1.31
C SER A 49 -0.21 -10.48 -2.19
N THR A 50 -1.10 -11.28 -1.60
CA THR A 50 -1.96 -12.18 -2.39
C THR A 50 -2.97 -11.38 -3.21
N THR A 51 -3.74 -10.52 -2.55
CA THR A 51 -4.70 -9.66 -3.24
C THR A 51 -4.01 -8.59 -4.09
N GLY A 52 -2.84 -8.12 -3.66
CA GLY A 52 -2.01 -7.19 -4.44
C GLY A 52 -1.56 -7.82 -5.76
N TYR A 53 -1.07 -9.06 -5.73
CA TYR A 53 -0.68 -9.80 -6.93
C TYR A 53 -1.87 -10.07 -7.86
N GLN A 54 -3.03 -10.49 -7.32
CA GLN A 54 -4.24 -10.69 -8.12
C GLN A 54 -4.69 -9.40 -8.82
N THR A 55 -4.70 -8.29 -8.09
CA THR A 55 -5.06 -6.97 -8.64
C THR A 55 -4.03 -6.50 -9.67
N ALA A 56 -2.74 -6.75 -9.42
CA ALA A 56 -1.65 -6.43 -10.32
C ALA A 56 -1.78 -7.13 -11.67
N MET A 57 -2.08 -8.43 -11.69
CA MET A 57 -2.33 -9.15 -12.96
C MET A 57 -3.46 -8.51 -13.77
N GLY A 58 -4.56 -8.13 -13.11
CA GLY A 58 -5.66 -7.42 -13.76
C GLY A 58 -5.26 -6.06 -14.31
N ARG A 59 -4.40 -5.32 -13.59
CA ARG A 59 -3.88 -4.02 -14.00
C ARG A 59 -2.93 -4.14 -15.21
N LEU A 60 -2.03 -5.11 -15.21
CA LEU A 60 -1.06 -5.32 -16.28
C LEU A 60 -1.71 -5.82 -17.58
N ASN A 61 -2.84 -6.53 -17.47
CA ASN A 61 -3.64 -6.94 -18.64
C ASN A 61 -4.48 -5.81 -19.24
N LYS A 62 -4.51 -4.63 -18.60
CA LYS A 62 -5.24 -3.44 -19.06
C LYS A 62 -4.33 -2.20 -19.07
N PRO A 63 -3.25 -2.20 -19.88
CA PRO A 63 -2.26 -1.12 -19.87
C PRO A 63 -2.82 0.21 -20.39
N GLU A 64 -3.90 0.19 -21.16
CA GLU A 64 -4.56 1.38 -21.73
C GLU A 64 -5.17 2.30 -20.68
N LYS A 65 -5.52 1.78 -19.49
CA LYS A 65 -6.04 2.60 -18.40
C LYS A 65 -4.92 3.44 -17.81
N SER A 66 -5.13 4.74 -17.60
CA SER A 66 -4.14 5.59 -16.94
C SER A 66 -4.03 5.27 -15.43
N ASP A 67 -2.88 5.57 -14.81
CA ASP A 67 -2.71 5.44 -13.35
C ASP A 67 -3.65 6.35 -12.55
N ALA A 68 -4.07 7.49 -13.14
CA ALA A 68 -5.01 8.39 -12.52
C ALA A 68 -6.42 7.78 -12.39
N ASP A 69 -6.78 6.89 -13.30
CA ASP A 69 -8.11 6.27 -13.38
C ASP A 69 -8.12 4.84 -12.83
N ALA A 70 -6.98 4.15 -12.84
CA ALA A 70 -6.81 2.83 -12.26
C ALA A 70 -6.74 2.92 -10.72
N LEU A 71 -7.20 1.86 -10.04
CA LEU A 71 -7.02 1.76 -8.60
C LEU A 71 -5.53 1.57 -8.26
N MET A 72 -4.87 0.61 -8.91
CA MET A 72 -3.45 0.31 -8.75
C MET A 72 -2.62 0.90 -9.89
N THR A 73 -1.44 1.46 -9.57
CA THR A 73 -0.50 2.00 -10.57
C THR A 73 0.24 0.88 -11.31
N ILE A 74 0.71 1.14 -12.53
CA ILE A 74 1.54 0.17 -13.28
C ILE A 74 2.79 -0.20 -12.49
N ARG A 75 3.48 0.79 -11.91
CA ARG A 75 4.69 0.57 -11.10
C ARG A 75 4.42 -0.39 -9.94
N ARG A 76 3.33 -0.18 -9.20
CA ARG A 76 2.99 -1.03 -8.05
C ARG A 76 2.57 -2.43 -8.50
N ALA A 77 1.85 -2.53 -9.61
CA ALA A 77 1.48 -3.80 -10.20
C ALA A 77 2.73 -4.62 -10.58
N GLN A 78 3.68 -4.02 -11.29
CA GLN A 78 4.97 -4.65 -11.63
C GLN A 78 5.73 -5.09 -10.39
N GLN A 79 5.80 -4.25 -9.36
CA GLN A 79 6.50 -4.58 -8.11
C GLN A 79 5.92 -5.83 -7.44
N TYR A 80 4.60 -5.96 -7.35
CA TYR A 80 3.95 -7.16 -6.80
C TYR A 80 4.20 -8.38 -7.68
N THR A 81 4.08 -8.26 -9.01
CA THR A 81 4.26 -9.40 -9.90
C THR A 81 5.70 -9.90 -9.92
N ASP A 82 6.67 -8.99 -9.98
CA ASP A 82 8.08 -9.33 -10.10
C ASP A 82 8.60 -9.93 -8.78
N SER A 83 8.21 -9.35 -7.65
CA SER A 83 8.59 -9.88 -6.33
C SER A 83 7.99 -11.26 -6.09
N ALA A 84 6.71 -11.46 -6.44
CA ALA A 84 6.04 -12.75 -6.28
C ALA A 84 6.65 -13.83 -7.18
N LYS A 85 6.91 -13.53 -8.46
CA LYS A 85 7.51 -14.48 -9.40
C LYS A 85 8.97 -14.80 -9.08
N ARG A 86 9.71 -13.84 -8.50
CA ARG A 86 11.08 -14.08 -8.01
C ARG A 86 11.09 -14.97 -6.77
N THR A 87 10.09 -14.81 -5.90
CA THR A 87 10.01 -15.57 -4.63
C THR A 87 9.44 -16.97 -4.85
N TYR A 88 8.44 -17.11 -5.73
CA TYR A 88 7.73 -18.36 -5.99
C TYR A 88 7.75 -18.68 -7.49
N LEU A 89 8.66 -19.58 -7.88
CA LEU A 89 8.90 -19.95 -9.27
C LEU A 89 7.75 -20.74 -9.91
N SER A 90 6.96 -21.43 -9.10
CA SER A 90 5.74 -22.14 -9.50
C SER A 90 4.63 -21.89 -8.47
N GLU A 91 3.38 -22.11 -8.90
CA GLU A 91 2.19 -22.05 -8.02
C GLU A 91 2.11 -20.74 -7.21
N THR A 92 2.52 -19.61 -7.81
CA THR A 92 2.69 -18.33 -7.13
C THR A 92 1.48 -17.90 -6.31
N LEU A 93 0.27 -18.03 -6.86
CA LEU A 93 -0.97 -17.68 -6.15
C LEU A 93 -1.23 -18.58 -4.94
N MET A 94 -0.99 -19.89 -5.06
CA MET A 94 -1.18 -20.83 -3.95
C MET A 94 -0.19 -20.54 -2.83
N ASN A 95 1.07 -20.29 -3.17
CA ASN A 95 2.10 -19.93 -2.20
C ASN A 95 1.81 -18.60 -1.49
N LEU A 96 1.34 -17.59 -2.22
CA LEU A 96 0.88 -16.33 -1.62
C LEU A 96 -0.34 -16.54 -0.72
N ALA A 97 -1.32 -17.35 -1.12
CA ALA A 97 -2.49 -17.66 -0.30
C ALA A 97 -2.08 -18.36 1.01
N ASN A 98 -1.17 -19.34 0.94
CA ASN A 98 -0.62 -20.01 2.12
C ASN A 98 0.14 -19.03 3.04
N LEU A 99 0.86 -18.07 2.47
CA LEU A 99 1.53 -17.03 3.24
C LEU A 99 0.50 -16.10 3.92
N GLN A 100 -0.54 -15.68 3.21
CA GLN A 100 -1.63 -14.87 3.80
C GLN A 100 -2.31 -15.61 4.96
N GLN A 101 -2.60 -16.89 4.76
CA GLN A 101 -3.23 -17.74 5.75
C GLN A 101 -2.38 -17.86 7.02
N SER A 102 -1.07 -18.04 6.86
CA SER A 102 -0.15 -18.26 7.99
C SER A 102 0.29 -16.98 8.70
N ARG A 103 0.37 -15.85 7.99
CA ARG A 103 0.93 -14.59 8.52
C ARG A 103 -0.11 -13.57 8.92
N ILE A 104 -1.25 -13.56 8.24
CA ILE A 104 -2.36 -12.65 8.56
C ILE A 104 -3.45 -13.46 9.24
N TYR A 105 -4.10 -14.39 8.54
CA TYR A 105 -5.35 -14.94 9.07
C TYR A 105 -5.19 -15.79 10.32
N ARG A 106 -4.09 -16.52 10.48
CA ARG A 106 -3.85 -17.33 11.67
C ARG A 106 -3.30 -16.51 12.84
N THR A 107 -4.19 -16.20 13.77
CA THR A 107 -3.86 -15.55 15.04
C THR A 107 -3.15 -16.51 16.01
N ASN A 108 -2.54 -15.96 17.08
CA ASN A 108 -1.90 -16.78 18.13
C ASN A 108 -2.86 -17.73 18.85
N SER A 109 -4.17 -17.46 18.83
CA SER A 109 -5.18 -18.37 19.35
C SER A 109 -5.59 -19.47 18.36
N GLY A 110 -4.97 -19.54 17.19
CA GLY A 110 -5.28 -20.51 16.13
C GLY A 110 -6.49 -20.16 15.25
N ASN A 111 -7.25 -19.12 15.57
CA ASN A 111 -8.43 -18.71 14.81
C ASN A 111 -8.07 -17.96 13.53
N LEU A 112 -8.91 -18.12 12.50
CA LEU A 112 -8.83 -17.39 11.23
C LEU A 112 -9.59 -16.05 11.33
N ARG A 113 -8.86 -14.94 11.22
CA ARG A 113 -9.40 -13.57 11.31
C ARG A 113 -8.73 -12.66 10.30
N GLY A 114 -9.50 -11.85 9.58
CA GLY A 114 -8.92 -10.72 8.83
C GLY A 114 -8.26 -9.73 9.79
N ALA A 115 -7.24 -8.97 9.36
CA ALA A 115 -6.59 -8.00 10.26
C ALA A 115 -7.57 -6.90 10.73
N ILE A 116 -8.58 -6.57 9.95
CA ILE A 116 -9.73 -5.75 10.38
C ILE A 116 -10.50 -6.33 11.58
N GLU A 117 -10.52 -7.65 11.75
CA GLU A 117 -11.27 -8.35 12.80
C GLU A 117 -10.39 -8.74 14.00
N MET A 118 -9.09 -8.45 13.94
CA MET A 118 -8.15 -8.79 15.00
C MET A 118 -8.31 -7.84 16.19
N SER A 119 -8.13 -8.38 17.40
CA SER A 119 -7.93 -7.55 18.59
C SER A 119 -6.61 -6.79 18.51
N PRO A 120 -6.42 -5.71 19.29
CA PRO A 120 -5.12 -5.04 19.38
C PRO A 120 -3.95 -6.00 19.67
N THR A 121 -4.11 -6.94 20.60
CA THR A 121 -3.06 -7.93 20.91
C THR A 121 -2.69 -8.82 19.72
N GLN A 122 -3.66 -9.18 18.86
CA GLN A 122 -3.43 -9.98 17.66
C GLN A 122 -2.75 -9.16 16.55
N LEU A 123 -3.04 -7.87 16.44
CA LEU A 123 -2.43 -6.96 15.46
C LEU A 123 -0.91 -6.82 15.65
N THR A 124 -0.42 -6.80 16.90
CA THR A 124 1.02 -6.77 17.20
C THR A 124 1.76 -7.93 16.52
N ASP A 125 1.22 -9.14 16.68
CA ASP A 125 1.83 -10.35 16.12
C ASP A 125 1.70 -10.40 14.59
N CYS A 126 0.55 -9.98 14.04
CA CYS A 126 0.33 -9.88 12.60
C CYS A 126 1.35 -8.95 11.93
N ILE A 127 1.53 -7.72 12.45
CA ILE A 127 2.50 -6.75 11.89
C ILE A 127 3.91 -7.33 11.92
N ARG A 128 4.33 -7.93 13.04
CA ARG A 128 5.66 -8.53 13.17
C ARG A 128 5.89 -9.59 12.09
N LYS A 129 4.96 -10.55 11.96
CA LYS A 129 4.99 -11.61 10.93
C LYS A 129 5.03 -11.02 9.51
N CYS A 130 4.24 -9.99 9.23
CA CYS A 130 4.22 -9.31 7.94
C CYS A 130 5.56 -8.66 7.59
N ARG A 131 6.16 -7.93 8.54
CA ARG A 131 7.47 -7.29 8.37
C ARG A 131 8.59 -8.29 8.12
N GLU A 132 8.62 -9.40 8.86
CA GLU A 132 9.63 -10.47 8.72
C GLU A 132 9.65 -11.10 7.32
N ASN A 133 8.49 -11.12 6.64
CA ASN A 133 8.34 -11.82 5.36
C ASN A 133 8.21 -10.84 4.17
N GLY A 134 8.30 -9.53 4.39
CA GLY A 134 8.04 -8.53 3.35
C GLY A 134 6.64 -8.67 2.73
N PHE A 135 5.67 -9.17 3.49
CA PHE A 135 4.34 -9.56 3.02
C PHE A 135 3.25 -8.80 3.77
N SER A 136 2.28 -8.25 3.05
CA SER A 136 1.11 -7.59 3.66
C SER A 136 -0.08 -7.51 2.70
N ASN A 137 -1.28 -7.40 3.27
CA ASN A 137 -2.48 -7.01 2.52
C ASN A 137 -2.78 -5.51 2.74
N CYS A 138 -3.90 -5.04 2.19
CA CYS A 138 -4.32 -3.64 2.36
C CYS A 138 -4.59 -3.27 3.82
N ASP A 139 -5.11 -4.19 4.64
CA ASP A 139 -5.34 -3.98 6.06
C ASP A 139 -4.04 -3.60 6.79
N VAL A 140 -3.01 -4.44 6.67
CA VAL A 140 -1.75 -4.25 7.38
C VAL A 140 -0.99 -3.03 6.84
N GLN A 141 -1.06 -2.75 5.54
CA GLN A 141 -0.46 -1.55 4.98
C GLN A 141 -1.15 -0.26 5.45
N ALA A 142 -2.48 -0.23 5.55
CA ALA A 142 -3.20 0.91 6.12
C ALA A 142 -2.84 1.13 7.61
N LEU A 143 -2.68 0.04 8.35
CA LEU A 143 -2.22 0.07 9.74
C LEU A 143 -0.79 0.62 9.87
N GLU A 144 0.14 0.19 9.03
CA GLU A 144 1.53 0.71 8.97
C GLU A 144 1.55 2.22 8.67
N ILE A 145 0.70 2.68 7.74
CA ILE A 145 0.57 4.11 7.43
C ILE A 145 0.03 4.88 8.64
N GLY A 146 -1.10 4.47 9.23
CA GLY A 146 -1.69 5.16 10.37
C GLY A 146 -0.74 5.22 11.57
N LEU A 147 -0.04 4.12 11.83
CA LEU A 147 0.99 4.03 12.86
C LEU A 147 2.06 5.11 12.72
N HIS A 148 2.61 5.27 11.51
CA HIS A 148 3.70 6.22 11.27
C HIS A 148 3.19 7.66 11.09
N LEU A 149 1.98 7.86 10.58
CA LEU A 149 1.35 9.17 10.60
C LEU A 149 1.28 9.71 12.03
N ARG A 150 0.74 8.92 12.97
CA ARG A 150 0.63 9.35 14.36
C ARG A 150 1.98 9.52 15.03
N HIS A 151 2.79 8.46 15.06
CA HIS A 151 3.93 8.40 15.99
C HIS A 151 5.25 8.91 15.38
N LYS A 152 5.35 8.98 14.05
CA LYS A 152 6.55 9.49 13.36
C LYS A 152 6.34 10.90 12.82
N LEU A 153 5.25 11.12 12.09
CA LEU A 153 4.96 12.42 11.45
C LEU A 153 4.12 13.36 12.33
N ARG A 154 3.63 12.88 13.48
CA ARG A 154 2.79 13.64 14.42
C ARG A 154 1.49 14.17 13.80
N ILE A 155 0.98 13.45 12.81
CA ILE A 155 -0.34 13.70 12.21
C ILE A 155 -1.32 12.77 12.92
N SER A 156 -2.14 13.31 13.82
CA SER A 156 -3.11 12.54 14.61
C SER A 156 -4.53 12.57 14.06
N ASP A 157 -4.84 13.55 13.20
CA ASP A 157 -6.18 13.75 12.64
C ASP A 157 -6.36 12.96 11.33
N PHE A 158 -6.49 11.65 11.48
CA PHE A 158 -6.75 10.73 10.37
C PHE A 158 -7.68 9.59 10.80
N THR A 159 -8.27 8.93 9.81
CA THR A 159 -9.13 7.77 9.99
C THR A 159 -8.70 6.62 9.08
N ILE A 160 -8.51 5.43 9.63
CA ILE A 160 -8.39 4.20 8.86
C ILE A 160 -9.80 3.70 8.53
N TYR A 161 -10.12 3.64 7.24
CA TYR A 161 -11.40 3.15 6.75
C TYR A 161 -11.28 1.76 6.16
N SER A 162 -12.33 0.97 6.38
CA SER A 162 -12.53 -0.31 5.73
C SER A 162 -13.68 -0.22 4.73
N ASN A 163 -13.34 -0.18 3.45
CA ASN A 163 -14.29 -0.01 2.37
C ASN A 163 -14.75 -1.38 1.85
N HIS A 164 -15.92 -1.82 2.27
CA HIS A 164 -16.47 -3.13 1.89
C HIS A 164 -16.92 -3.18 0.42
N LYS A 165 -17.18 -2.03 -0.22
CA LYS A 165 -17.54 -1.96 -1.65
C LYS A 165 -16.34 -2.13 -2.59
N LEU A 166 -15.13 -1.90 -2.10
CA LEU A 166 -13.86 -2.15 -2.80
C LEU A 166 -13.06 -3.31 -2.22
N SER A 167 -13.45 -3.83 -1.06
CA SER A 167 -12.65 -4.76 -0.26
C SER A 167 -11.23 -4.22 -0.02
N HIS A 168 -11.13 -2.94 0.35
CA HIS A 168 -9.87 -2.22 0.48
C HIS A 168 -9.86 -1.33 1.73
N ASN A 169 -8.74 -1.33 2.44
CA ASN A 169 -8.50 -0.43 3.57
C ASN A 169 -7.48 0.62 3.19
N TYR A 170 -7.70 1.85 3.64
CA TYR A 170 -6.83 2.99 3.40
C TYR A 170 -6.97 4.02 4.52
N VAL A 171 -6.00 4.93 4.61
CA VAL A 171 -6.05 6.03 5.57
C VAL A 171 -6.60 7.28 4.91
N VAL A 172 -7.42 8.03 5.62
CA VAL A 172 -7.86 9.36 5.22
C VAL A 172 -7.38 10.37 6.26
N ILE A 173 -6.57 11.34 5.83
CA ILE A 173 -6.28 12.54 6.63
C ILE A 173 -7.47 13.48 6.47
N ASN A 174 -7.99 13.96 7.60
CA ASN A 174 -9.14 14.86 7.60
C ASN A 174 -8.76 16.25 7.04
N PRO A 175 -9.74 17.04 6.55
CA PRO A 175 -9.49 18.39 6.08
C PRO A 175 -8.73 19.25 7.10
N SER A 176 -7.67 19.89 6.64
CA SER A 176 -6.77 20.73 7.45
C SER A 176 -6.11 21.81 6.58
N ASN A 177 -5.31 22.69 7.18
CA ASN A 177 -4.56 23.70 6.42
C ASN A 177 -3.59 23.07 5.40
N GLU A 178 -3.01 21.92 5.74
CA GLU A 178 -2.08 21.16 4.89
C GLU A 178 -2.81 20.33 3.82
N PHE A 179 -4.03 19.88 4.14
CA PHE A 179 -4.88 19.07 3.26
C PHE A 179 -6.29 19.67 3.20
N PRO A 180 -6.54 20.76 2.43
CA PRO A 180 -7.80 21.50 2.51
C PRO A 180 -9.06 20.67 2.23
N LYS A 181 -8.96 19.63 1.38
CA LYS A 181 -10.06 18.71 1.08
C LYS A 181 -9.98 17.38 1.83
N GLY A 182 -8.96 17.21 2.69
CA GLY A 182 -8.48 15.93 3.17
C GLY A 182 -7.69 15.17 2.09
N ALA A 183 -7.12 14.02 2.46
CA ALA A 183 -6.35 13.18 1.54
C ALA A 183 -6.50 11.69 1.85
N ILE A 184 -6.54 10.86 0.81
CA ILE A 184 -6.33 9.42 0.93
C ILE A 184 -4.83 9.13 0.90
N VAL A 185 -4.38 8.30 1.82
CA VAL A 185 -3.01 7.80 1.91
C VAL A 185 -3.04 6.28 1.74
N ASP A 186 -2.44 5.79 0.66
CA ASP A 186 -2.52 4.38 0.28
C ASP A 186 -1.22 3.86 -0.35
N SER A 187 -0.51 3.04 0.41
CA SER A 187 0.73 2.36 -0.03
C SER A 187 0.48 1.05 -0.76
N TRP A 188 -0.72 0.48 -0.66
CA TRP A 188 -1.00 -0.83 -1.24
C TRP A 188 -1.24 -0.71 -2.74
N THR A 189 -2.00 0.31 -3.18
CA THR A 189 -2.24 0.57 -4.60
C THR A 189 -1.09 1.28 -5.31
N GLY A 190 -0.20 1.92 -4.55
CA GLY A 190 0.86 2.77 -5.08
C GLY A 190 0.38 4.13 -5.59
N GLN A 191 -0.83 4.55 -5.21
CA GLN A 191 -1.36 5.89 -5.52
C GLN A 191 -0.68 6.98 -4.68
N GLY A 192 -0.03 6.63 -3.57
CA GLY A 192 0.64 7.61 -2.72
C GLY A 192 -0.34 8.37 -1.84
N VAL A 193 -0.13 9.67 -1.75
CA VAL A 193 -1.06 10.62 -1.16
C VAL A 193 -1.84 11.30 -2.27
N VAL A 194 -3.17 11.20 -2.22
CA VAL A 194 -4.07 11.82 -3.21
C VAL A 194 -5.12 12.67 -2.50
N GLU A 195 -5.36 13.88 -3.02
CA GLU A 195 -6.38 14.76 -2.48
C GLU A 195 -7.77 14.11 -2.58
N LEU A 196 -8.59 14.24 -1.53
CA LEU A 196 -9.93 13.66 -1.45
C LEU A 196 -10.97 14.53 -2.21
N ASP A 197 -10.67 14.82 -3.48
CA ASP A 197 -11.56 15.49 -4.41
C ASP A 197 -12.68 14.55 -4.94
N PHE A 198 -13.55 15.08 -5.81
CA PHE A 198 -14.64 14.29 -6.39
C PHE A 198 -14.13 13.06 -7.18
N LYS A 199 -13.07 13.22 -7.98
CA LYS A 199 -12.51 12.13 -8.79
C LYS A 199 -11.98 11.01 -7.89
N THR A 200 -11.21 11.36 -6.88
CA THR A 200 -10.63 10.41 -5.92
C THR A 200 -11.71 9.74 -5.09
N ARG A 201 -12.73 10.47 -4.61
CA ARG A 201 -13.87 9.89 -3.89
C ARG A 201 -14.60 8.84 -4.75
N MET A 202 -14.82 9.12 -6.03
CA MET A 202 -15.43 8.17 -6.95
C MET A 202 -14.54 6.94 -7.20
N LYS A 203 -13.23 7.15 -7.42
CA LYS A 203 -12.25 6.06 -7.61
C LYS A 203 -12.19 5.12 -6.42
N PHE A 204 -12.13 5.66 -5.21
CA PHE A 204 -12.06 4.92 -3.95
C PHE A 204 -13.44 4.56 -3.38
N LYS A 205 -14.53 4.81 -4.12
CA LYS A 205 -15.93 4.63 -3.67
C LYS A 205 -16.13 5.14 -2.23
N HIS A 206 -15.51 6.28 -1.91
CA HIS A 206 -15.48 6.86 -0.58
C HIS A 206 -16.80 7.58 -0.31
N ARG A 207 -17.78 6.83 0.18
CA ARG A 207 -19.11 7.26 0.59
C ARG A 207 -19.46 6.51 1.88
N GLU A 208 -20.15 7.17 2.80
CA GLU A 208 -20.43 6.64 4.15
C GLU A 208 -21.05 5.23 4.11
N GLU A 209 -21.98 5.00 3.20
CA GLU A 209 -22.62 3.69 2.99
C GLU A 209 -21.66 2.56 2.58
N ASN A 210 -20.45 2.87 2.11
CA ASN A 210 -19.49 1.91 1.56
C ASN A 210 -18.34 1.57 2.52
N TYR A 211 -18.23 2.23 3.68
CA TYR A 211 -17.12 2.02 4.59
C TYR A 211 -17.52 2.04 6.07
N THR A 212 -16.64 1.48 6.89
CA THR A 212 -16.69 1.61 8.36
C THR A 212 -15.34 2.10 8.87
N VAL A 213 -15.32 2.69 10.06
CA VAL A 213 -14.07 3.03 10.76
C VAL A 213 -13.48 1.76 11.37
N ASN A 214 -12.19 1.55 11.19
CA ASN A 214 -11.50 0.42 11.81
C ASN A 214 -11.02 0.76 13.23
N SER A 215 -11.91 0.61 14.20
CA SER A 215 -11.65 0.96 15.62
C SER A 215 -10.49 0.18 16.23
N ASN A 216 -10.36 -1.11 15.92
CA ASN A 216 -9.32 -1.96 16.51
C ASN A 216 -7.91 -1.51 16.08
N MET A 217 -7.75 -1.10 14.82
CA MET A 217 -6.49 -0.55 14.34
C MET A 217 -6.14 0.78 15.02
N HIS A 218 -7.13 1.67 15.20
CA HIS A 218 -6.93 2.92 15.93
C HIS A 218 -6.54 2.70 17.38
N GLU A 219 -7.24 1.82 18.08
CA GLU A 219 -6.93 1.43 19.45
C GLU A 219 -5.52 0.85 19.55
N TRP A 220 -5.16 -0.05 18.63
CA TRP A 220 -3.81 -0.61 18.59
C TRP A 220 -2.73 0.45 18.39
N ILE A 221 -2.96 1.39 17.46
CA ILE A 221 -2.02 2.50 17.22
C ILE A 221 -1.84 3.33 18.50
N GLU A 222 -2.90 3.65 19.24
CA GLU A 222 -2.78 4.39 20.50
C GLU A 222 -2.00 3.61 21.56
N MET A 223 -2.37 2.36 21.79
CA MET A 223 -1.85 1.57 22.91
C MET A 223 -0.43 1.05 22.67
N TYR A 224 -0.15 0.58 21.45
CA TYR A 224 1.08 -0.17 21.13
C TYR A 224 1.92 0.50 20.05
N GLY A 225 1.35 1.44 19.30
CA GLY A 225 1.95 1.92 18.06
C GLY A 225 3.33 2.55 18.24
N ARG A 226 3.54 3.34 19.31
CA ARG A 226 4.82 4.03 19.55
C ARG A 226 6.02 3.08 19.54
N ALA A 227 5.88 1.88 20.10
CA ALA A 227 6.95 0.88 20.17
C ALA A 227 7.23 0.17 18.82
N HIS A 228 6.38 0.41 17.80
CA HIS A 228 6.42 -0.30 16.53
C HIS A 228 6.77 0.61 15.34
N VAL A 229 7.10 1.89 15.57
CA VAL A 229 7.54 2.80 14.50
C VAL A 229 8.81 2.24 13.83
N ILE A 230 8.88 2.29 12.50
CA ILE A 230 10.08 1.94 11.76
C ILE A 230 10.82 3.20 11.30
N ASP A 231 12.13 3.22 11.52
CA ASP A 231 13.02 4.32 11.16
C ASP A 231 13.24 4.40 9.66
#